data_AF-A0AAJ2VVM2-F1
#
_entry.id   AF-A0AAJ2VVM2-F1
#
_cell.length_a   1.000
_cell.length_b   1.000
_cell.length_c   1.000
_cell.angle_alpha   90.00
_cell.angle_beta   90.00
_cell.angle_gamma   90.00
#
_symmetry.space_group_name_H-M   'P 1'
#
loop_
_entity.id
_entity.type
_entity.pdbx_description
1 polymer ?
#
loop_
_entity_poly.entity_id
_entity_poly.type
_entity_poly.pdbx_seq_one_letter_code
_entity_poly.pdbx_strand_id
1 'polypeptide(L)'
;MKITLLVTLLFGVVFLTTVGAAEKTLTPQQQRMTTCNQQATAKTLKGDARKTYMSDCLKNGSSKPEEKSLTPQQQKMRECNATATQQSLKGDDRNKFMSACLKKTG
;
A
#
# COMPACT_ATOMS: atom_id res chain seq x y z
N MET A 1 -61.21 -15.69 14.01
CA MET A 1 -60.85 -15.00 15.26
C MET A 1 -59.89 -15.89 16.05
N LYS A 2 -58.79 -15.29 16.53
CA LYS A 2 -57.92 -15.63 17.68
C LYS A 2 -57.97 -17.03 18.29
N ILE A 3 -56.79 -17.68 18.41
CA ILE A 3 -56.21 -18.39 19.58
C ILE A 3 -54.73 -18.63 19.21
N THR A 4 -53.77 -17.83 19.70
CA THR A 4 -53.00 -18.02 20.95
C THR A 4 -52.27 -19.37 21.03
N LEU A 5 -50.95 -19.36 20.84
CA LEU A 5 -50.05 -20.29 21.53
C LEU A 5 -48.63 -19.72 21.63
N LEU A 6 -48.25 -19.45 22.88
CA LEU A 6 -46.93 -19.12 23.40
C LEU A 6 -45.99 -20.33 23.30
N VAL A 7 -44.78 -20.17 22.76
CA VAL A 7 -43.61 -21.00 23.10
C VAL A 7 -42.34 -20.12 23.03
N THR A 8 -41.96 -19.62 24.20
CA THR A 8 -40.59 -19.60 24.78
C THR A 8 -39.51 -20.29 23.93
N LEU A 9 -38.28 -19.82 23.75
CA LEU A 9 -37.22 -19.89 24.77
C LEU A 9 -35.88 -19.56 24.07
N LEU A 10 -35.13 -18.60 24.63
CA LEU A 10 -33.67 -18.53 24.82
C LEU A 10 -32.63 -19.01 23.76
N PHE A 11 -31.51 -18.27 23.77
CA PHE A 11 -30.16 -18.58 23.26
C PHE A 11 -29.88 -18.36 21.76
N GLY A 12 -29.26 -17.20 21.47
CA GLY A 12 -28.65 -16.89 20.18
C GLY A 12 -27.59 -15.81 20.34
N VAL A 13 -26.47 -16.20 20.96
CA VAL A 13 -25.14 -15.57 21.01
C VAL A 13 -25.02 -14.28 20.17
N VAL A 14 -24.90 -13.14 20.85
CA VAL A 14 -24.34 -11.91 20.27
C VAL A 14 -22.88 -12.19 19.94
N PHE A 15 -22.61 -12.56 18.69
CA PHE A 15 -21.27 -12.42 18.14
C PHE A 15 -21.01 -10.92 17.98
N LEU A 16 -20.39 -10.32 19.00
CA LEU A 16 -19.56 -9.13 18.79
C LEU A 16 -18.36 -9.60 17.97
N THR A 17 -18.52 -9.63 16.65
CA THR A 17 -17.36 -9.59 15.76
C THR A 17 -16.77 -8.20 15.92
N THR A 18 -15.73 -8.12 16.76
CA THR A 18 -14.75 -7.04 16.70
C THR A 18 -14.32 -6.93 15.24
N VAL A 19 -14.82 -5.89 14.56
CA VAL A 19 -14.24 -5.42 13.31
C VAL A 19 -12.85 -4.93 13.68
N GLY A 20 -11.89 -5.87 13.68
CA GLY A 20 -10.51 -5.52 13.46
C GLY A 20 -10.51 -4.81 12.12
N ALA A 21 -10.31 -3.50 12.14
CA ALA A 21 -9.86 -2.77 10.99
C ALA A 21 -8.52 -3.40 10.60
N ALA A 22 -8.59 -4.45 9.77
CA ALA A 22 -7.45 -4.93 9.04
C ALA A 22 -7.03 -3.74 8.19
N GLU A 23 -6.03 -2.99 8.66
CA GLU A 23 -5.32 -2.02 7.86
C GLU A 23 -4.84 -2.80 6.64
N LYS A 24 -5.60 -2.70 5.54
CA LYS A 24 -5.22 -3.27 4.25
C LYS A 24 -4.01 -2.47 3.79
N THR A 25 -2.86 -2.84 4.33
CA THR A 25 -1.58 -2.32 3.93
C THR A 25 -1.45 -2.71 2.47
N LEU A 26 -1.55 -1.72 1.58
CA LEU A 26 -1.42 -1.94 0.16
C LEU A 26 -0.12 -2.71 -0.09
N THR A 27 -0.17 -3.72 -0.95
CA THR A 27 1.06 -4.40 -1.33
C THR A 27 1.98 -3.37 -2.00
N PRO A 28 3.32 -3.52 -1.92
CA PRO A 28 4.24 -2.60 -2.57
C PRO A 28 3.91 -2.36 -4.06
N GLN A 29 3.41 -3.40 -4.75
CA GLN A 29 2.95 -3.33 -6.13
C GLN A 29 1.69 -2.45 -6.29
N GLN A 30 0.71 -2.58 -5.39
CA GLN A 30 -0.49 -1.75 -5.40
C GLN A 30 -0.18 -0.27 -5.10
N GLN A 31 0.68 -0.02 -4.12
CA GLN A 31 1.14 1.33 -3.78
C GLN A 31 1.88 1.99 -4.95
N ARG A 32 2.72 1.21 -5.66
CA ARG A 32 3.39 1.64 -6.88
C ARG A 32 2.42 1.99 -8.00
N MET A 33 1.41 1.15 -8.24
CA MET A 33 0.38 1.44 -9.25
C MET A 33 -0.38 2.74 -8.94
N THR A 34 -0.75 2.98 -7.69
CA THR A 34 -1.38 4.23 -7.26
C THR A 34 -0.48 5.42 -7.52
N THR A 35 0.80 5.32 -7.15
CA THR A 35 1.80 6.36 -7.36
C THR A 35 2.01 6.67 -8.85
N CYS A 36 2.15 5.64 -9.69
CA CYS A 36 2.26 5.79 -11.14
C CYS A 36 1.04 6.50 -11.73
N ASN A 37 -0.17 6.16 -11.28
CA ASN A 37 -1.40 6.81 -11.74
C ASN A 37 -1.50 8.27 -11.32
N GLN A 38 -1.12 8.61 -10.09
CA GLN A 38 -1.11 9.98 -9.60
C GLN A 38 -0.14 10.83 -10.42
N GLN A 39 1.09 10.34 -10.63
CA GLN A 39 2.09 11.10 -11.38
C GLN A 39 1.73 11.23 -12.87
N ALA A 40 1.12 10.19 -13.48
CA ALA A 40 0.63 10.28 -14.85
C ALA A 40 -0.44 11.37 -15.00
N THR A 41 -1.31 11.51 -14.00
CA THR A 41 -2.37 12.52 -13.95
C THR A 41 -1.78 13.92 -13.70
N ALA A 42 -0.82 14.06 -12.78
CA ALA A 42 -0.11 15.32 -12.54
C ALA A 42 0.66 15.80 -13.78
N LYS A 43 1.18 14.87 -14.58
CA LYS A 43 1.82 15.14 -15.88
C LYS A 43 0.83 15.33 -17.03
N THR A 44 -0.48 15.27 -16.76
CA THR A 44 -1.57 15.40 -17.74
C THR A 44 -1.41 14.41 -18.91
N LEU A 45 -0.80 13.24 -18.67
CA LEU A 45 -0.59 12.23 -19.70
C LEU A 45 -1.92 11.57 -20.07
N LYS A 46 -2.18 11.48 -21.37
CA LYS A 46 -3.37 10.85 -21.97
C LYS A 46 -2.98 9.91 -23.10
N GLY A 47 -3.89 9.01 -23.46
CA GLY A 47 -3.69 8.07 -24.57
C GLY A 47 -2.42 7.23 -24.42
N ASP A 48 -1.70 7.07 -25.53
CA ASP A 48 -0.48 6.25 -25.59
C ASP A 48 0.62 6.76 -24.65
N ALA A 49 0.73 8.07 -24.45
CA ALA A 49 1.71 8.64 -23.54
C ALA A 49 1.49 8.19 -22.08
N ARG A 50 0.23 8.06 -21.65
CA ARG A 50 -0.11 7.53 -20.31
C ARG A 50 0.23 6.05 -20.22
N LYS A 51 -0.07 5.28 -21.27
CA LYS A 51 0.15 3.83 -21.29
C LYS A 51 1.64 3.48 -21.23
N THR A 52 2.46 4.13 -22.05
CA THR A 52 3.92 3.99 -22.05
C THR A 52 4.48 4.36 -20.69
N TYR A 53 4.10 5.51 -20.16
CA TYR A 53 4.48 5.94 -18.83
C TYR A 53 4.10 4.95 -17.73
N MET A 54 2.89 4.39 -17.78
CA MET A 54 2.44 3.41 -16.79
C MET A 54 3.26 2.12 -16.87
N SER A 55 3.48 1.60 -18.08
CA SER A 55 4.34 0.42 -18.30
C SER A 55 5.74 0.67 -17.75
N ASP A 56 6.34 1.81 -18.07
CA ASP A 56 7.70 2.14 -17.63
C ASP A 56 7.76 2.38 -16.13
N CYS A 57 6.75 3.02 -15.54
CA CYS A 57 6.65 3.20 -14.10
C CYS A 57 6.47 1.87 -13.37
N LEU A 58 5.65 0.95 -13.88
CA LEU A 58 5.41 -0.36 -13.28
C LEU A 58 6.57 -1.34 -13.48
N LYS A 59 7.37 -1.17 -14.54
CA LYS A 59 8.58 -1.96 -14.79
C LYS A 59 9.80 -1.40 -14.05
N ASN A 60 10.02 -0.08 -14.11
CA ASN A 60 11.27 0.56 -13.67
C ASN A 60 11.16 1.45 -12.42
N GLY A 61 9.94 1.84 -12.03
CA GLY A 61 9.63 2.29 -10.66
C GLY A 61 10.07 3.71 -10.34
N SER A 62 10.63 4.38 -11.33
CA SER A 62 10.80 5.82 -11.36
C SER A 62 10.35 6.32 -12.72
N SER A 63 9.44 7.29 -12.67
CA SER A 63 8.84 7.88 -13.84
C SER A 63 9.55 9.17 -14.22
N LYS A 64 10.75 9.03 -14.77
CA LYS A 64 11.44 10.12 -15.45
C LYS A 64 12.23 9.53 -16.62
N PRO A 65 12.07 10.04 -17.86
CA PRO A 65 12.81 9.55 -19.03
C PRO A 65 14.33 9.79 -18.96
N GLU A 66 14.82 10.52 -17.95
CA GLU A 66 16.18 11.08 -17.94
C GLU A 66 17.00 10.77 -16.67
N GLU A 67 16.41 10.10 -15.67
CA GLU A 67 17.19 9.57 -14.55
C GLU A 67 17.53 8.12 -14.83
N LYS A 68 18.83 7.78 -14.77
CA LYS A 68 19.33 6.41 -14.86
C LYS A 68 18.46 5.51 -13.98
N SER A 69 17.88 4.47 -14.62
CA SER A 69 17.03 3.48 -13.98
C SER A 69 17.68 2.98 -12.70
N LEU A 70 17.01 3.22 -11.57
CA LEU A 70 17.41 2.64 -10.30
C LEU A 70 17.10 1.14 -10.34
N THR A 71 18.03 0.32 -9.86
CA THR A 71 17.76 -1.10 -9.66
C THR A 71 16.62 -1.28 -8.66
N PRO A 72 15.88 -2.40 -8.67
CA PRO A 72 14.84 -2.68 -7.68
C PRO A 72 15.32 -2.51 -6.23
N GLN A 73 16.59 -2.82 -5.96
CA GLN A 73 17.24 -2.61 -4.67
C GLN A 73 17.44 -1.13 -4.33
N GLN A 74 17.86 -0.31 -5.29
CA GLN A 74 18.02 1.13 -5.10
C GLN A 74 16.67 1.83 -4.91
N GLN A 75 15.64 1.40 -5.62
CA GLN A 75 14.29 1.93 -5.42
C GLN A 75 13.76 1.59 -4.02
N LYS A 76 13.94 0.34 -3.59
CA LYS A 76 13.59 -0.10 -2.23
C LYS A 76 14.30 0.74 -1.17
N MET A 77 15.58 1.00 -1.35
CA MET A 77 16.35 1.87 -0.45
C MET A 77 15.78 3.29 -0.40
N ARG A 78 15.36 3.85 -1.54
CA ARG A 78 14.73 5.17 -1.61
C ARG A 78 13.40 5.19 -0.84
N GLU A 79 12.56 4.18 -1.03
CA GLU A 79 11.27 4.04 -0.34
C GLU A 79 11.44 3.87 1.19
N CYS A 80 12.40 3.04 1.62
CA CYS A 80 12.75 2.90 3.02
C CYS A 80 13.15 4.26 3.61
N ASN A 81 14.07 5.00 2.96
CA ASN A 81 14.52 6.31 3.42
C ASN A 81 13.40 7.36 3.49
N ALA A 82 12.52 7.39 2.48
CA ALA A 82 11.36 8.28 2.47
C ALA A 82 10.43 7.97 3.66
N THR A 83 10.14 6.68 3.89
CA THR A 83 9.26 6.24 4.98
C THR A 83 9.85 6.57 6.35
N ALA A 84 11.15 6.34 6.56
CA ALA A 84 11.80 6.70 7.82
C ALA A 84 11.78 8.21 8.09
N THR A 85 11.93 9.02 7.04
CA THR A 85 11.87 10.49 7.14
C THR A 85 10.44 10.94 7.46
N GLN A 86 9.43 10.36 6.80
CA GLN A 86 8.02 10.64 7.07
C GLN A 86 7.63 10.27 8.50
N GLN A 87 8.16 9.16 9.02
CA GLN A 87 7.97 8.73 10.41
C GLN A 87 8.88 9.48 11.39
N SER A 88 9.68 10.44 10.93
CA SER A 88 10.66 11.19 11.74
C SER A 88 11.59 10.29 12.56
N LEU A 89 11.87 9.08 12.07
CA LEU A 89 12.76 8.13 12.74
C LEU A 89 14.18 8.67 12.75
N LYS A 90 14.83 8.61 13.92
CA LYS A 90 16.21 9.06 14.13
C LYS A 90 16.96 8.02 14.94
N GLY A 91 18.29 8.10 14.91
CA GLY A 91 19.17 7.22 15.69
C GLY A 91 18.88 5.73 15.48
N ASP A 92 18.83 4.99 16.57
CA ASP A 92 18.65 3.53 16.56
C ASP A 92 17.33 3.10 15.92
N ASP A 93 16.26 3.89 16.06
CA ASP A 93 14.95 3.54 15.49
C ASP A 93 14.98 3.59 13.96
N ARG A 94 15.66 4.58 13.39
CA ARG A 94 15.88 4.63 11.94
C ARG A 94 16.70 3.45 11.45
N ASN A 95 17.75 3.07 12.18
CA ASN A 95 18.63 1.97 11.80
C ASN A 95 17.91 0.61 11.84
N LYS A 96 17.13 0.36 12.90
CA LYS A 96 16.28 -0.83 13.02
C LYS A 96 15.26 -0.89 11.89
N PHE A 97 14.58 0.23 11.62
CA PHE A 97 13.61 0.32 10.53
C PHE A 97 14.27 0.09 9.16
N MET A 98 15.41 0.75 8.86
CA MET A 98 16.14 0.54 7.60
C MET A 98 16.50 -0.93 7.41
N SER A 99 17.05 -1.57 8.46
CA SER A 99 17.47 -2.96 8.40
C SER A 99 16.31 -3.91 8.14
N ALA A 100 15.17 -3.71 8.82
CA ALA A 100 13.96 -4.48 8.61
C ALA A 100 13.36 -4.23 7.21
N CYS A 101 13.30 -2.98 6.78
CA CYS A 101 12.78 -2.57 5.48
C CYS A 101 13.60 -3.20 4.34
N LEU A 102 14.93 -3.13 4.42
CA LEU A 102 15.84 -3.65 3.39
C LEU A 102 15.92 -5.19 3.38
N LYS A 103 15.74 -5.88 4.52
CA LYS A 103 15.77 -7.36 4.59
C LYS A 103 14.56 -8.06 3.97
N LYS A 104 13.43 -7.38 3.73
CA LYS A 104 12.19 -8.00 3.19
C LYS A 104 12.24 -8.35 1.68
N THR A 105 13.40 -8.76 1.18
CA THR A 105 13.59 -9.31 -0.17
C THR A 105 14.51 -10.52 -0.01
N GLY A 106 13.89 -11.60 0.44
CA GLY A 106 14.31 -12.98 0.33
C GLY A 106 13.06 -13.76 0.00
#